data_AF-N9LYT1-F1
#
_entry.id   AF-N9LYT1-F1
#
_cell.length_a   1.000
_cell.length_b   1.000
_cell.length_c   1.000
_cell.angle_alpha   90.00
_cell.angle_beta   90.00
_cell.angle_gamma   90.00
#
_symmetry.space_group_name_H-M   'P 1'
#
loop_
_entity.id
_entity.type
_entity.pdbx_description
1 polymer ?
#
loop_
_entity_poly.entity_id
_entity_poly.type
_entity_poly.pdbx_seq_one_letter_code
_entity_poly.pdbx_strand_id
1 'polypeptide(L)'
;MPNQIDFQKVALETLRIEEHALQILAAQIDERFSQACEIILQCKGRLVITGMGKSGHIGRKMAATFASTGTPSFFMHPGEAGHGDLGMLVPGDVLIAISNSGKSDEIMMLMPLIKRLEIPLITISGDDKGPMPQNADVALTLGNLQEACPLGLAPTSSTTATLVLGDALAVALLDARGFTADDFALSHPAGALGKRLLLHVKHLMHTGAELPKVSPDTPMNQVLYEISNKRLGLTTIVDQNDVLLGIFTDGDLRRLIDKQQGFDVNLPIQEVMIKNPLTISQEARAVVALERMNERKINQFVVVDDANKVIGVISMHDLIQAGVN
;
A
#
# COMPACT_ATOMS: atom_id res chain seq x y z
N MET A 1 15.20 44.46 -17.89
CA MET A 1 15.32 42.99 -18.02
C MET A 1 15.22 42.40 -16.63
N PRO A 2 14.57 41.24 -16.42
CA PRO A 2 14.66 40.55 -15.14
C PRO A 2 16.14 40.31 -14.81
N ASN A 3 16.53 40.46 -13.54
CA ASN A 3 17.89 40.17 -13.09
C ASN A 3 18.30 38.77 -13.54
N GLN A 4 19.54 38.60 -13.96
CA GLN A 4 20.09 37.30 -14.34
C GLN A 4 20.24 36.48 -13.05
N ILE A 5 19.25 35.64 -12.76
CA ILE A 5 19.17 34.80 -11.56
C ILE A 5 19.65 33.40 -11.91
N ASP A 6 20.50 32.83 -11.06
CA ASP A 6 20.82 31.40 -11.10
C ASP A 6 19.67 30.62 -10.43
N PHE A 7 18.77 30.08 -11.26
CA PHE A 7 17.61 29.32 -10.79
C PHE A 7 18.00 28.05 -10.01
N GLN A 8 19.12 27.40 -10.36
CA GLN A 8 19.57 26.18 -9.68
C GLN A 8 20.00 26.51 -8.25
N LYS A 9 20.77 27.60 -8.09
CA LYS A 9 21.17 28.07 -6.77
C LYS A 9 19.97 28.40 -5.87
N VAL A 10 18.95 29.08 -6.42
CA VAL A 10 17.73 29.42 -5.65
C VAL A 10 16.95 28.16 -5.26
N ALA A 11 16.84 27.18 -6.16
CA ALA A 11 16.17 25.91 -5.86
C ALA A 11 16.91 25.13 -4.76
N LEU A 12 18.23 25.03 -4.83
CA LEU A 12 19.04 24.34 -3.81
C LEU A 12 18.94 25.02 -2.44
N GLU A 13 18.94 26.35 -2.39
CA GLU A 13 18.75 27.06 -1.11
C GLU A 13 17.33 26.85 -0.56
N THR A 14 16.32 26.80 -1.42
CA THR A 14 14.93 26.49 -1.03
C THR A 14 14.85 25.12 -0.35
N LEU A 15 15.45 24.10 -0.97
CA LEU A 15 15.50 22.74 -0.40
C LEU A 15 16.21 22.73 0.96
N ARG A 16 17.35 23.42 1.09
CA ARG A 16 18.10 23.52 2.35
C ARG A 16 17.28 24.17 3.47
N ILE A 17 16.51 25.21 3.16
CA ILE A 17 15.64 25.89 4.13
C ILE A 17 14.51 24.96 4.57
N GLU A 18 13.89 24.23 3.65
CA GLU A 18 12.84 23.27 3.99
C GLU A 18 13.38 22.07 4.78
N GLU A 19 14.56 21.54 4.45
CA GLU A 19 15.24 20.51 5.24
C GLU A 19 15.49 20.97 6.68
N HIS A 20 15.96 22.22 6.86
CA HIS A 20 16.15 22.78 8.19
C HIS A 20 14.83 22.96 8.95
N ALA A 21 13.75 23.33 8.27
CA ALA A 21 12.42 23.39 8.87
C ALA A 21 11.96 22.03 9.42
N LEU A 22 12.29 20.93 8.74
CA LEU A 22 11.99 19.59 9.22
C LEU A 22 12.82 19.21 10.46
N GLN A 23 14.05 19.69 10.58
CA GLN A 23 14.86 19.52 11.79
C GLN A 23 14.24 20.25 12.99
N ILE A 24 13.71 21.46 12.77
CA ILE A 24 13.00 22.23 13.80
C ILE A 24 11.73 21.48 14.22
N LEU A 25 10.93 21.00 13.25
CA LEU A 25 9.74 20.21 13.51
C LEU A 25 10.05 18.95 14.32
N ALA A 26 11.14 18.24 14.02
CA ALA A 26 11.53 17.03 14.76
C ALA A 26 11.74 17.32 16.26
N ALA A 27 12.24 18.51 16.61
CA ALA A 27 12.40 18.94 18.00
C ALA A 27 11.07 19.35 18.66
N GLN A 28 9.97 19.44 17.91
CA GLN A 28 8.62 19.69 18.45
C GLN A 28 7.82 18.41 18.72
N ILE A 29 8.36 17.23 18.36
CA ILE A 29 7.71 15.94 18.66
C ILE A 29 7.94 15.61 20.14
N ASP A 30 6.92 15.87 20.95
CA ASP A 30 6.92 15.70 22.39
C ASP A 30 5.65 14.96 22.87
N GLU A 31 5.37 14.99 24.17
CA GLU A 31 4.20 14.32 24.76
C GLU A 31 2.86 14.74 24.13
N ARG A 32 2.74 15.98 23.63
CA ARG A 32 1.53 16.45 22.94
C ARG A 32 1.28 15.67 21.66
N PHE A 33 2.33 15.25 20.97
CA PHE A 33 2.20 14.38 19.80
C PHE A 33 1.59 13.03 20.20
N SER A 34 2.08 12.41 21.27
CA SER A 34 1.51 11.16 21.81
C SER A 34 0.03 11.33 22.20
N GLN A 35 -0.29 12.41 22.92
CA GLN A 35 -1.67 12.73 23.32
C GLN A 35 -2.60 12.92 22.12
N ALA A 36 -2.15 13.62 21.07
CA ALA A 36 -2.90 13.75 19.83
C ALA A 36 -3.19 12.38 19.20
N CYS A 37 -2.20 11.49 19.12
CA CYS A 37 -2.38 10.14 18.63
C CYS A 37 -3.41 9.35 19.47
N GLU A 38 -3.33 9.41 20.80
CA GLU A 38 -4.28 8.73 21.69
C GLU A 38 -5.72 9.22 21.51
N ILE A 39 -5.91 10.54 21.42
CA ILE A 39 -7.24 11.14 21.14
C ILE A 39 -7.78 10.62 19.81
N ILE A 40 -6.95 10.59 18.76
CA ILE A 40 -7.37 10.10 17.45
C ILE A 40 -7.66 8.59 17.46
N LEU A 41 -6.88 7.79 18.20
CA LEU A 41 -7.14 6.34 18.34
C LEU A 41 -8.48 6.05 19.01
N GLN A 42 -8.87 6.87 19.99
CA GLN A 42 -10.14 6.77 20.71
C GLN A 42 -11.33 7.36 19.96
N CYS A 43 -11.11 7.97 18.79
CA CYS A 43 -12.17 8.52 17.95
C CYS A 43 -13.20 7.44 17.58
N LYS A 44 -14.48 7.72 17.86
CA LYS A 44 -15.61 6.81 17.58
C LYS A 44 -16.34 7.14 16.28
N GLY A 45 -16.22 8.39 15.83
CA GLY A 45 -16.73 8.88 14.56
C GLY A 45 -15.62 8.89 13.51
N ARG A 46 -15.32 10.08 13.00
CA ARG A 46 -14.32 10.32 11.97
C ARG A 46 -13.34 11.39 12.41
N LEU A 47 -12.13 11.32 11.89
CA LEU A 47 -11.16 12.39 12.00
C LEU A 47 -11.46 13.46 10.94
N VAL A 48 -11.85 14.66 11.37
CA VAL A 48 -12.15 15.78 10.49
C VAL A 48 -10.94 16.71 10.46
N ILE A 49 -10.50 17.11 9.27
CA ILE A 49 -9.38 18.02 9.09
C ILE A 49 -9.91 19.33 8.50
N THR A 50 -9.51 20.48 9.05
CA THR A 50 -9.90 21.80 8.53
C THR A 50 -8.70 22.75 8.44
N GLY A 51 -8.76 23.69 7.50
CA GLY A 51 -7.72 24.69 7.28
C GLY A 51 -8.05 25.59 6.09
N MET A 52 -7.52 26.83 6.10
CA MET A 52 -7.69 27.80 5.01
C MET A 52 -6.50 27.83 4.05
N GLY A 53 -6.75 28.16 2.78
CA GLY A 53 -5.72 28.38 1.77
C GLY A 53 -4.75 27.20 1.63
N LYS A 54 -3.44 27.47 1.64
CA LYS A 54 -2.42 26.42 1.51
C LYS A 54 -2.45 25.40 2.66
N SER A 55 -2.75 25.83 3.88
CA SER A 55 -2.97 24.92 5.01
C SER A 55 -4.15 23.99 4.75
N GLY A 56 -5.22 24.49 4.10
CA GLY A 56 -6.35 23.66 3.66
C GLY A 56 -5.98 22.62 2.61
N HIS A 57 -5.11 22.95 1.65
CA HIS A 57 -4.62 21.97 0.66
C HIS A 57 -3.81 20.85 1.32
N ILE A 58 -2.93 21.18 2.26
CA ILE A 58 -2.22 20.16 3.05
C ILE A 58 -3.19 19.35 3.91
N GLY A 59 -4.20 19.99 4.50
CA GLY A 59 -5.27 19.32 5.23
C GLY A 59 -6.04 18.30 4.40
N ARG A 60 -6.30 18.57 3.11
CA ARG A 60 -6.91 17.60 2.18
C ARG A 60 -6.02 16.39 1.93
N LYS A 61 -4.71 16.60 1.71
CA LYS A 61 -3.76 15.48 1.58
C LYS A 61 -3.74 14.65 2.86
N MET A 62 -3.61 15.32 4.00
CA MET A 62 -3.59 14.69 5.33
C MET A 62 -4.85 13.84 5.56
N ALA A 63 -6.04 14.38 5.26
CA ALA A 63 -7.30 13.65 5.32
C ALA A 63 -7.32 12.41 4.40
N ALA A 64 -6.76 12.50 3.19
CA ALA A 64 -6.65 11.34 2.30
C ALA A 64 -5.67 10.29 2.86
N THR A 65 -4.55 10.72 3.43
CA THR A 65 -3.55 9.81 4.02
C THR A 65 -4.12 9.04 5.21
N PHE A 66 -4.81 9.70 6.15
CA PHE A 66 -5.47 9.00 7.26
C PHE A 66 -6.50 7.97 6.77
N ALA A 67 -7.35 8.34 5.80
CA ALA A 67 -8.35 7.44 5.24
C ALA A 67 -7.71 6.21 4.56
N SER A 68 -6.60 6.41 3.85
CA SER A 68 -5.84 5.34 3.20
C SER A 68 -5.05 4.43 4.16
N THR A 69 -4.92 4.84 5.42
CA THR A 69 -4.11 4.16 6.45
C THR A 69 -4.96 3.69 7.65
N GLY A 70 -6.26 3.51 7.43
CA GLY A 70 -7.16 2.88 8.40
C GLY A 70 -7.78 3.82 9.44
N THR A 71 -7.63 5.14 9.28
CA THR A 71 -8.32 6.14 10.13
C THR A 71 -9.38 6.86 9.29
N PRO A 72 -10.67 6.54 9.42
CA PRO A 72 -11.73 7.19 8.64
C PRO A 72 -11.70 8.71 8.81
N SER A 73 -11.51 9.44 7.71
CA SER A 73 -11.28 10.88 7.75
C SER A 73 -11.74 11.61 6.51
N PHE A 74 -12.00 12.91 6.66
CA PHE A 74 -12.32 13.79 5.54
C PHE A 74 -11.90 15.24 5.84
N PHE A 75 -11.83 16.05 4.80
CA PHE A 75 -11.54 17.47 4.91
C PHE A 75 -12.82 18.30 4.87
N MET A 76 -12.94 19.26 5.78
CA MET A 76 -14.01 20.24 5.84
C MET A 76 -13.44 21.65 5.67
N HIS A 77 -13.89 22.40 4.65
CA HIS A 77 -13.42 23.77 4.43
C HIS A 77 -14.09 24.72 5.45
N PRO A 78 -13.34 25.49 6.25
CA PRO A 78 -13.93 26.23 7.37
C PRO A 78 -14.82 27.38 6.90
N GLY A 79 -14.54 27.98 5.73
CA GLY A 79 -15.43 28.97 5.11
C GLY A 79 -16.80 28.40 4.73
N GLU A 80 -16.85 27.20 4.14
CA GLU A 80 -18.12 26.56 3.77
C GLU A 80 -18.85 26.02 5.01
N ALA A 81 -18.11 25.61 6.04
CA ALA A 81 -18.67 25.20 7.32
C ALA A 81 -19.53 26.33 7.90
N GLY A 82 -19.04 27.57 7.91
CA GLY A 82 -19.80 28.75 8.32
C GLY A 82 -21.09 29.00 7.52
N HIS A 83 -21.24 28.37 6.35
CA HIS A 83 -22.37 28.51 5.43
C HIS A 83 -23.24 27.25 5.26
N GLY A 84 -23.05 26.21 6.07
CA GLY A 84 -23.96 25.04 6.11
C GLY A 84 -23.26 23.70 6.29
N ASP A 85 -21.99 23.60 5.87
CA ASP A 85 -21.22 22.34 5.98
C ASP A 85 -20.85 22.01 7.43
N LEU A 86 -21.17 22.88 8.39
CA LEU A 86 -20.97 22.63 9.81
C LEU A 86 -21.70 21.37 10.31
N GLY A 87 -22.80 20.98 9.64
CA GLY A 87 -23.50 19.72 9.91
C GLY A 87 -22.69 18.46 9.60
N MET A 88 -21.52 18.58 8.95
CA MET A 88 -20.60 17.47 8.73
C MET A 88 -19.92 17.01 10.03
N LEU A 89 -19.78 17.90 11.03
CA LEU A 89 -19.26 17.59 12.35
C LEU A 89 -20.37 17.04 13.25
N VAL A 90 -20.14 15.85 13.81
CA VAL A 90 -21.09 15.19 14.71
C VAL A 90 -20.41 14.74 16.02
N PRO A 91 -21.17 14.52 17.11
CA PRO A 91 -20.61 13.98 18.35
C PRO A 91 -19.85 12.66 18.11
N GLY A 92 -18.67 12.54 18.71
CA GLY A 92 -17.77 11.40 18.55
C GLY A 92 -16.70 11.55 17.46
N ASP A 93 -16.82 12.57 16.60
CA ASP A 93 -15.73 12.99 15.71
C ASP A 93 -14.58 13.64 16.51
N VAL A 94 -13.39 13.72 15.90
CA VAL A 94 -12.22 14.49 16.38
C VAL A 94 -11.85 15.49 15.31
N LEU A 95 -11.48 16.73 15.68
CA LEU A 95 -11.14 17.79 14.73
C LEU A 95 -9.65 18.16 14.82
N ILE A 96 -8.95 18.09 13.68
CA ILE A 96 -7.64 18.74 13.48
C ILE A 96 -7.85 20.07 12.75
N ALA A 97 -7.46 21.17 13.39
CA ALA A 97 -7.53 22.51 12.81
C ALA A 97 -6.13 23.08 12.51
N ILE A 98 -5.87 23.36 11.23
CA ILE A 98 -4.57 23.80 10.73
C ILE A 98 -4.58 25.31 10.46
N SER A 99 -3.77 26.06 11.19
CA SER A 99 -3.56 27.49 10.96
C SER A 99 -2.16 27.88 11.40
N ASN A 100 -1.28 28.20 10.44
CA ASN A 100 0.10 28.61 10.78
C ASN A 100 0.15 29.80 11.75
N SER A 101 -0.81 30.75 11.63
CA SER A 101 -0.92 31.92 12.51
C SER A 101 -1.57 31.62 13.87
N GLY A 102 -2.20 30.46 14.04
CA GLY A 102 -2.94 30.09 15.25
C GLY A 102 -4.18 30.95 15.55
N LYS A 103 -4.69 31.69 14.56
CA LYS A 103 -5.75 32.69 14.76
C LYS A 103 -6.66 32.94 13.54
N SER A 104 -6.84 31.95 12.66
CA SER A 104 -7.73 32.12 11.49
C SER A 104 -9.17 32.37 11.95
N ASP A 105 -9.76 33.47 11.46
CA ASP A 105 -11.12 33.89 11.82
C ASP A 105 -12.16 32.85 11.40
N GLU A 106 -11.98 32.22 10.24
CA GLU A 106 -12.87 31.18 9.71
C GLU A 106 -12.92 29.95 10.63
N ILE A 107 -11.78 29.59 11.24
CA ILE A 107 -11.71 28.47 12.19
C ILE A 107 -12.23 28.91 13.56
N MET A 108 -11.89 30.12 14.01
CA MET A 108 -12.36 30.65 15.29
C MET A 108 -13.88 30.78 15.35
N MET A 109 -14.53 31.07 14.22
CA MET A 109 -15.99 31.07 14.10
C MET A 109 -16.62 29.71 14.47
N LEU A 110 -15.89 28.60 14.30
CA LEU A 110 -16.40 27.25 14.57
C LEU A 110 -16.30 26.87 16.07
N MET A 111 -15.49 27.59 16.85
CA MET A 111 -15.18 27.25 18.26
C MET A 111 -16.41 27.07 19.16
N PRO A 112 -17.45 27.93 19.11
CA PRO A 112 -18.63 27.75 19.94
C PRO A 112 -19.34 26.42 19.69
N LEU A 113 -19.39 25.96 18.44
CA LEU A 113 -20.01 24.67 18.13
C LEU A 113 -19.11 23.51 18.52
N ILE A 114 -17.80 23.58 18.23
CA ILE A 114 -16.84 22.53 18.60
C ILE A 114 -16.96 22.23 20.10
N LYS A 115 -17.00 23.28 20.94
CA LYS A 115 -17.21 23.15 22.38
C LYS A 115 -18.60 22.61 22.74
N ARG A 116 -19.65 23.05 22.07
CA ARG A 116 -21.03 22.58 22.33
C ARG A 116 -21.22 21.10 21.99
N LEU A 117 -20.55 20.61 20.95
CA LEU A 117 -20.59 19.21 20.53
C LEU A 117 -19.57 18.34 21.28
N GLU A 118 -18.76 18.93 22.16
CA GLU A 118 -17.70 18.26 22.91
C GLU A 118 -16.74 17.50 21.99
N ILE A 119 -16.46 18.08 20.82
CA ILE A 119 -15.54 17.51 19.83
C ILE A 119 -14.11 17.79 20.29
N PRO A 120 -13.27 16.76 20.52
CA PRO A 120 -11.87 16.97 20.83
C PRO A 120 -11.17 17.73 19.70
N LEU A 121 -10.47 18.80 20.07
CA LEU A 121 -9.81 19.72 19.16
C LEU A 121 -8.29 19.60 19.28
N ILE A 122 -7.65 19.23 18.18
CA ILE A 122 -6.21 19.25 18.00
C ILE A 122 -5.88 20.41 17.05
N THR A 123 -4.96 21.30 17.42
CA THR A 123 -4.54 22.40 16.54
C THR A 123 -3.12 22.22 16.05
N ILE A 124 -2.85 22.63 14.81
CA ILE A 124 -1.51 22.71 14.24
C ILE A 124 -1.22 24.18 13.87
N SER A 125 -0.19 24.77 14.49
CA SER A 125 0.21 26.17 14.31
C SER A 125 1.72 26.37 14.47
N GLY A 126 2.24 27.56 14.14
CA GLY A 126 3.67 27.86 14.32
C GLY A 126 4.10 27.87 15.80
N ASP A 127 3.24 28.35 16.69
CA ASP A 127 3.43 28.36 18.14
C ASP A 127 2.14 28.00 18.89
N ASP A 128 2.21 27.95 20.22
CA ASP A 128 1.12 27.61 21.14
C ASP A 128 0.46 28.84 21.79
N LYS A 129 0.76 30.06 21.31
CA LYS A 129 0.36 31.30 21.96
C LYS A 129 -0.97 31.85 21.45
N GLY A 130 -1.33 31.48 20.22
CA GLY A 130 -2.54 31.96 19.56
C GLY A 130 -3.84 31.48 20.23
N PRO A 131 -4.97 32.15 19.94
CA PRO A 131 -6.28 31.78 20.49
C PRO A 131 -6.70 30.36 20.09
N MET A 132 -6.30 29.84 18.92
CA MET A 132 -6.61 28.46 18.54
C MET A 132 -5.92 27.45 19.47
N PRO A 133 -4.57 27.43 19.59
CA PRO A 133 -3.86 26.58 20.55
C PRO A 133 -4.40 26.63 21.97
N GLN A 134 -4.72 27.83 22.48
CA GLN A 134 -5.20 27.98 23.86
C GLN A 134 -6.62 27.46 24.08
N ASN A 135 -7.38 27.20 23.02
CA ASN A 135 -8.72 26.61 23.09
C ASN A 135 -8.75 25.14 22.67
N ALA A 136 -7.59 24.56 22.32
CA ALA A 136 -7.47 23.18 21.91
C ALA A 136 -7.27 22.24 23.12
N ASP A 137 -7.68 20.99 22.98
CA ASP A 137 -7.30 19.93 23.91
C ASP A 137 -5.82 19.59 23.76
N VAL A 138 -5.31 19.62 22.52
CA VAL A 138 -3.89 19.44 22.21
C VAL A 138 -3.42 20.45 21.16
N ALA A 139 -2.33 21.17 21.46
CA ALA A 139 -1.70 22.10 20.54
C ALA A 139 -0.36 21.55 20.02
N LEU A 140 -0.34 21.12 18.76
CA LEU A 140 0.87 20.72 18.06
C LEU A 140 1.52 21.95 17.41
N THR A 141 2.83 22.11 17.61
CA THR A 141 3.59 23.26 17.11
C THR A 141 4.56 22.88 16.01
N LEU A 142 4.63 23.68 14.95
CA LEU A 142 5.62 23.51 13.88
C LEU A 142 6.98 24.12 14.24
N GLY A 143 6.99 25.02 15.24
CA GLY A 143 8.15 25.80 15.63
C GLY A 143 8.29 27.08 14.80
N ASN A 144 9.33 27.86 15.12
CA ASN A 144 9.62 29.10 14.39
C ASN A 144 10.34 28.78 13.07
N LEU A 145 9.56 28.63 12.00
CA LEU A 145 10.07 28.26 10.67
C LEU A 145 10.37 29.49 9.82
N GLN A 146 11.51 29.45 9.12
CA GLN A 146 11.80 30.38 8.05
C GLN A 146 11.16 29.88 6.75
N GLU A 147 10.38 30.72 6.08
CA GLU A 147 9.90 30.40 4.73
C GLU A 147 11.03 30.58 3.71
N ALA A 148 11.11 29.67 2.74
CA ALA A 148 12.08 29.75 1.64
C ALA A 148 11.75 30.89 0.65
N CYS A 149 10.52 31.41 0.68
CA CYS A 149 10.17 32.63 -0.04
C CYS A 149 11.05 33.79 0.46
N PRO A 150 11.78 34.51 -0.42
CA PRO A 150 12.65 35.62 0.00
C PRO A 150 11.93 36.74 0.75
N LEU A 151 10.62 36.90 0.53
CA LEU A 151 9.78 37.88 1.22
C LEU A 151 9.19 37.35 2.54
N GLY A 152 9.34 36.05 2.82
CA GLY A 152 8.70 35.39 3.97
C GLY A 152 7.17 35.29 3.87
N LEU A 153 6.58 35.64 2.73
CA LEU A 153 5.12 35.78 2.58
C LEU A 153 4.43 34.53 2.07
N ALA A 154 5.06 33.84 1.11
CA ALA A 154 4.48 32.64 0.54
C ALA A 154 4.80 31.45 1.44
N PRO A 155 3.79 30.71 1.93
CA PRO A 155 4.05 29.48 2.68
C PRO A 155 4.73 28.46 1.76
N THR A 156 5.88 27.97 2.20
CA THR A 156 6.69 26.91 1.58
C THR A 156 7.07 25.91 2.67
N SER A 157 7.87 26.35 3.63
CA SER A 157 8.46 25.53 4.70
C SER A 157 7.40 25.15 5.72
N SER A 158 6.48 26.07 6.07
CA SER A 158 5.36 25.76 6.95
C SER A 158 4.40 24.71 6.36
N THR A 159 4.15 24.77 5.05
CA THR A 159 3.30 23.77 4.37
C THR A 159 3.99 22.40 4.29
N THR A 160 5.30 22.36 4.01
CA THR A 160 6.08 21.13 4.02
C THR A 160 6.14 20.51 5.41
N ALA A 161 6.40 21.31 6.46
CA ALA A 161 6.38 20.83 7.85
C ALA A 161 5.00 20.31 8.27
N THR A 162 3.92 21.01 7.91
CA THR A 162 2.55 20.55 8.19
C THR A 162 2.25 19.21 7.51
N LEU A 163 2.70 19.03 6.27
CA LEU A 163 2.54 17.78 5.53
C LEU A 163 3.27 16.64 6.22
N VAL A 164 4.54 16.85 6.58
CA VAL A 164 5.37 15.85 7.26
C VAL A 164 4.82 15.51 8.65
N LEU A 165 4.31 16.48 9.40
CA LEU A 165 3.64 16.23 10.68
C LEU A 165 2.39 15.37 10.52
N GLY A 166 1.58 15.65 9.49
CA GLY A 166 0.42 14.82 9.14
C GLY A 166 0.79 13.38 8.81
N ASP A 167 1.86 13.19 8.04
CA ASP A 167 2.35 11.86 7.68
C ASP A 167 2.91 11.12 8.91
N ALA A 168 3.61 11.83 9.81
CA ALA A 168 4.08 11.26 11.07
C ALA A 168 2.91 10.79 11.96
N LEU A 169 1.85 11.60 12.10
CA LEU A 169 0.63 11.20 12.82
C LEU A 169 0.00 9.96 12.19
N ALA A 170 -0.16 9.94 10.85
CA ALA A 170 -0.78 8.82 10.16
C ALA A 170 0.03 7.53 10.31
N VAL A 171 1.36 7.58 10.21
CA VAL A 171 2.23 6.42 10.38
C VAL A 171 2.20 5.92 11.83
N ALA A 172 2.21 6.81 12.82
CA ALA A 172 2.10 6.42 14.22
C ALA A 172 0.77 5.72 14.53
N LEU A 173 -0.34 6.22 13.98
CA LEU A 173 -1.66 5.60 14.13
C LEU A 173 -1.77 4.27 13.38
N LEU A 174 -1.17 4.18 12.18
CA LEU A 174 -1.11 2.96 11.38
C LEU A 174 -0.42 1.84 12.18
N ASP A 175 0.74 2.15 12.77
CA ASP A 175 1.50 1.19 13.58
C ASP A 175 0.74 0.79 14.85
N ALA A 176 0.16 1.76 15.56
CA ALA A 176 -0.64 1.49 16.77
C ALA A 176 -1.87 0.62 16.52
N ARG A 177 -2.45 0.66 15.30
CA ARG A 177 -3.58 -0.19 14.90
C ARG A 177 -3.17 -1.57 14.40
N GLY A 178 -1.88 -1.84 14.22
CA GLY A 178 -1.39 -3.06 13.58
C GLY A 178 -1.87 -3.20 12.13
N PHE A 179 -2.06 -2.06 11.43
CA PHE A 179 -2.63 -2.01 10.09
C PHE A 179 -1.76 -2.78 9.10
N THR A 180 -2.36 -3.74 8.40
CA THR A 180 -1.62 -4.69 7.57
C THR A 180 -1.60 -4.28 6.09
N ALA A 181 -0.74 -4.93 5.30
CA ALA A 181 -0.78 -4.80 3.85
C ALA A 181 -2.15 -5.20 3.25
N ASP A 182 -2.86 -6.13 3.88
CA ASP A 182 -4.20 -6.54 3.42
C ASP A 182 -5.23 -5.43 3.66
N ASP A 183 -5.18 -4.76 4.81
CA ASP A 183 -6.05 -3.63 5.12
C ASP A 183 -5.81 -2.46 4.16
N PHE A 184 -4.53 -2.23 3.80
CA PHE A 184 -4.17 -1.26 2.76
C PHE A 184 -4.80 -1.64 1.41
N ALA A 185 -4.73 -2.91 1.04
CA ALA A 185 -5.23 -3.39 -0.23
C ALA A 185 -6.76 -3.30 -0.33
N LEU A 186 -7.47 -3.59 0.76
CA LEU A 186 -8.92 -3.40 0.87
C LEU A 186 -9.34 -1.93 0.74
N SER A 187 -8.51 -1.02 1.21
CA SER A 187 -8.73 0.44 1.08
C SER A 187 -8.40 0.96 -0.33
N HIS A 188 -7.72 0.16 -1.18
CA HIS A 188 -7.29 0.52 -2.53
C HIS A 188 -7.56 -0.58 -3.58
N PRO A 189 -8.78 -1.10 -3.71
CA PRO A 189 -9.06 -2.28 -4.53
C PRO A 189 -8.79 -2.05 -6.03
N ALA A 190 -8.90 -0.81 -6.50
CA ALA A 190 -8.66 -0.44 -7.89
C ALA A 190 -7.18 -0.11 -8.19
N GLY A 191 -6.37 0.15 -7.17
CA GLY A 191 -4.96 0.52 -7.33
C GLY A 191 -4.09 -0.68 -7.70
N ALA A 192 -3.00 -0.44 -8.45
CA ALA A 192 -2.05 -1.49 -8.82
C ALA A 192 -1.53 -2.26 -7.59
N LEU A 193 -1.28 -1.55 -6.49
CA LEU A 193 -0.81 -2.16 -5.24
C LEU A 193 -1.88 -3.03 -4.56
N GLY A 194 -3.14 -2.56 -4.51
CA GLY A 194 -4.24 -3.33 -3.91
C GLY A 194 -4.57 -4.58 -4.71
N LYS A 195 -4.61 -4.48 -6.04
CA LYS A 195 -4.74 -5.66 -6.92
C LYS A 195 -3.63 -6.67 -6.68
N ARG A 196 -2.37 -6.20 -6.60
CA ARG A 196 -1.21 -7.06 -6.35
C ARG A 196 -1.31 -7.82 -5.02
N LEU A 197 -1.78 -7.15 -3.96
CA LEU A 197 -1.84 -7.71 -2.61
C LEU A 197 -3.04 -8.66 -2.40
N LEU A 198 -4.14 -8.51 -3.14
CA LEU A 198 -5.36 -9.31 -2.97
C LEU A 198 -5.41 -10.59 -3.84
N LEU A 199 -4.57 -10.71 -4.87
CA LEU A 199 -4.60 -11.86 -5.77
C LEU A 199 -4.02 -13.11 -5.09
N HIS A 200 -4.78 -14.21 -5.19
CA HIS A 200 -4.40 -15.54 -4.73
C HIS A 200 -4.13 -16.43 -5.94
N VAL A 201 -3.34 -17.48 -5.77
CA VAL A 201 -3.02 -18.46 -6.82
C VAL A 201 -4.29 -19.02 -7.45
N LYS A 202 -5.34 -19.31 -6.67
CA LYS A 202 -6.62 -19.81 -7.18
C LYS A 202 -7.31 -18.91 -8.21
N HIS A 203 -7.02 -17.61 -8.21
CA HIS A 203 -7.60 -16.66 -9.16
C HIS A 203 -6.86 -16.63 -10.51
N LEU A 204 -5.63 -17.16 -10.56
CA LEU A 204 -4.74 -17.05 -11.72
C LEU A 204 -4.32 -18.41 -12.31
N MET A 205 -4.45 -19.50 -11.54
CA MET A 205 -4.03 -20.82 -11.97
C MET A 205 -4.91 -21.39 -13.10
N HIS A 206 -4.29 -22.17 -13.98
CA HIS A 206 -4.97 -22.99 -14.98
C HIS A 206 -5.58 -24.23 -14.32
N THR A 207 -6.84 -24.51 -14.63
CA THR A 207 -7.63 -25.60 -14.00
C THR A 207 -8.41 -26.41 -15.05
N GLY A 208 -8.97 -27.54 -14.62
CA GLY A 208 -9.89 -28.33 -15.45
C GLY A 208 -9.27 -28.79 -16.76
N ALA A 209 -9.87 -28.41 -17.89
CA ALA A 209 -9.40 -28.79 -19.22
C ALA A 209 -8.05 -28.16 -19.61
N GLU A 210 -7.60 -27.11 -18.92
CA GLU A 210 -6.30 -26.47 -19.19
C GLU A 210 -5.15 -27.11 -18.42
N LEU A 211 -5.45 -27.93 -17.41
CA LEU A 211 -4.46 -28.59 -16.56
C LEU A 211 -3.75 -29.73 -17.34
N PRO A 212 -2.44 -29.65 -17.59
CA PRO A 212 -1.70 -30.73 -18.25
C PRO A 212 -1.47 -31.87 -17.26
N LYS A 213 -2.05 -33.03 -17.57
CA LYS A 213 -2.10 -34.18 -16.67
C LYS A 213 -1.98 -35.48 -17.46
N VAL A 214 -1.10 -36.38 -17.03
CA VAL A 214 -0.90 -37.72 -17.60
C VAL A 214 -0.71 -38.79 -16.51
N SER A 215 -0.86 -40.05 -16.89
CA SER A 215 -0.59 -41.21 -16.02
C SER A 215 0.90 -41.61 -16.04
N PRO A 216 1.43 -42.30 -15.02
CA PRO A 216 2.84 -42.72 -14.97
C PRO A 216 3.26 -43.65 -16.13
N ASP A 217 2.32 -44.40 -16.69
CA ASP A 217 2.57 -45.33 -17.80
C ASP A 217 2.39 -44.68 -19.17
N THR A 218 2.07 -43.38 -19.23
CA THR A 218 1.87 -42.66 -20.48
C THR A 218 3.18 -42.60 -21.28
N PRO A 219 3.19 -43.01 -22.56
CA PRO A 219 4.38 -42.99 -23.39
C PRO A 219 4.80 -41.55 -23.73
N MET A 220 6.10 -41.35 -23.91
CA MET A 220 6.69 -40.03 -24.13
C MET A 220 6.07 -39.24 -25.28
N ASN A 221 5.70 -39.86 -26.41
CA ASN A 221 5.03 -39.16 -27.51
C ASN A 221 3.69 -38.50 -27.10
N GLN A 222 2.90 -39.15 -26.25
CA GLN A 222 1.64 -38.59 -25.74
C GLN A 222 1.90 -37.50 -24.72
N VAL A 223 2.97 -37.63 -23.92
CA VAL A 223 3.41 -36.57 -23.00
C VAL A 223 3.80 -35.30 -23.75
N LEU A 224 4.58 -35.43 -24.83
CA LEU A 224 4.95 -34.29 -25.67
C LEU A 224 3.75 -33.62 -26.33
N TYR A 225 2.75 -34.41 -26.73
CA TYR A 225 1.49 -33.89 -27.24
C TYR A 225 0.75 -33.10 -26.16
N GLU A 226 0.66 -33.62 -24.93
CA GLU A 226 -0.02 -32.94 -23.83
C GLU A 226 0.63 -31.58 -23.50
N ILE A 227 1.96 -31.54 -23.39
CA ILE A 227 2.71 -30.29 -23.14
C ILE A 227 2.44 -29.26 -24.25
N SER A 228 2.50 -29.70 -25.51
CA SER A 228 2.25 -28.84 -26.67
C SER A 228 0.80 -28.34 -26.73
N ASN A 229 -0.15 -29.19 -26.37
CA ASN A 229 -1.58 -28.89 -26.40
C ASN A 229 -1.96 -27.85 -25.32
N LYS A 230 -1.43 -28.01 -24.10
CA LYS A 230 -1.74 -27.09 -22.98
C LYS A 230 -0.90 -25.82 -22.97
N ARG A 231 0.24 -25.78 -23.68
CA ARG A 231 1.10 -24.58 -23.85
C ARG A 231 1.66 -24.00 -22.55
N LEU A 232 1.74 -24.82 -21.50
CA LEU A 232 2.32 -24.42 -20.21
C LEU A 232 3.78 -24.85 -20.04
N GLY A 233 4.34 -25.58 -21.03
CA GLY A 233 5.74 -26.04 -21.01
C GLY A 233 6.04 -27.14 -19.98
N LEU A 234 4.99 -27.71 -19.36
CA LEU A 234 5.07 -28.85 -18.45
C LEU A 234 3.82 -29.72 -18.52
N THR A 235 3.95 -30.95 -18.03
CA THR A 235 2.81 -31.78 -17.62
C THR A 235 3.00 -32.36 -16.23
N THR A 236 1.88 -32.56 -15.54
CA THR A 236 1.85 -33.23 -14.23
C THR A 236 1.61 -34.73 -14.42
N ILE A 237 2.30 -35.54 -13.64
CA ILE A 237 2.10 -36.99 -13.61
C ILE A 237 1.35 -37.30 -12.32
N VAL A 238 0.20 -37.95 -12.44
CA VAL A 238 -0.70 -38.24 -11.31
C VAL A 238 -1.11 -39.71 -11.24
N ASP A 239 -1.52 -40.15 -10.04
CA ASP A 239 -2.12 -41.47 -9.85
C ASP A 239 -3.62 -41.50 -10.22
N GLN A 240 -4.29 -42.62 -9.95
CA GLN A 240 -5.72 -42.80 -10.23
C GLN A 240 -6.64 -41.88 -9.39
N ASN A 241 -6.13 -41.28 -8.32
CA ASN A 241 -6.85 -40.39 -7.41
C ASN A 241 -6.46 -38.91 -7.58
N ASP A 242 -5.74 -38.58 -8.65
CA ASP A 242 -5.17 -37.26 -8.96
C ASP A 242 -4.08 -36.77 -8.01
N VAL A 243 -3.47 -37.67 -7.24
CA VAL A 243 -2.35 -37.36 -6.37
C VAL A 243 -1.09 -37.15 -7.21
N LEU A 244 -0.36 -36.08 -6.94
CA LEU A 244 0.84 -35.70 -7.68
C LEU A 244 1.98 -36.69 -7.44
N LEU A 245 2.47 -37.31 -8.52
CA LEU A 245 3.63 -38.20 -8.52
C LEU A 245 4.90 -37.50 -9.01
N GLY A 246 4.76 -36.59 -9.98
CA GLY A 246 5.90 -35.90 -10.58
C GLY A 246 5.51 -34.86 -11.62
N ILE A 247 6.52 -34.21 -12.22
CA ILE A 247 6.35 -33.35 -13.39
C ILE A 247 7.35 -33.72 -14.49
N PHE A 248 7.05 -33.29 -15.71
CA PHE A 248 7.99 -33.29 -16.82
C PHE A 248 7.86 -32.00 -17.62
N THR A 249 8.98 -31.37 -17.97
CA THR A 249 9.02 -30.05 -18.62
C THR A 249 9.77 -30.08 -19.96
N ASP A 250 9.58 -29.06 -20.79
CA ASP A 250 10.39 -28.87 -22.02
C ASP A 250 11.90 -28.80 -21.70
N GLY A 251 12.24 -28.23 -20.54
CA GLY A 251 13.62 -28.16 -20.06
C GLY A 251 14.20 -29.54 -19.77
N ASP A 252 13.38 -30.48 -19.31
CA ASP A 252 13.79 -31.86 -19.02
C ASP A 252 13.92 -32.67 -20.31
N LEU A 253 13.01 -32.47 -21.26
CA LEU A 253 13.12 -33.03 -22.61
C LEU A 253 14.47 -32.68 -23.25
N ARG A 254 14.84 -31.39 -23.24
CA ARG A 254 16.13 -30.94 -23.78
C ARG A 254 17.30 -31.65 -23.08
N ARG A 255 17.30 -31.71 -21.75
CA ARG A 255 18.35 -32.38 -20.96
C ARG A 255 18.41 -33.89 -21.24
N LEU A 256 17.28 -34.51 -21.53
CA LEU A 256 17.19 -35.94 -21.82
C LEU A 256 17.77 -36.26 -23.21
N ILE A 257 17.44 -35.45 -24.21
CA ILE A 257 17.99 -35.56 -25.57
C ILE A 257 19.51 -35.37 -25.56
N ASP A 258 20.04 -34.41 -24.79
CA ASP A 258 21.49 -34.18 -24.70
C ASP A 258 22.25 -35.37 -24.07
N LYS A 259 21.59 -36.15 -23.21
CA LYS A 259 22.20 -37.28 -22.48
C LYS A 259 22.12 -38.62 -23.21
N GLN A 260 21.18 -38.80 -24.12
CA GLN A 260 20.96 -40.07 -24.81
C GLN A 260 21.23 -39.95 -26.31
N GLN A 261 22.12 -40.80 -26.84
CA GLN A 261 22.25 -41.02 -28.29
C GLN A 261 21.06 -41.87 -28.78
N GLY A 262 19.87 -41.28 -28.80
CA GLY A 262 18.61 -41.91 -29.19
C GLY A 262 17.47 -41.57 -28.23
N PHE A 263 16.37 -41.04 -28.76
CA PHE A 263 15.17 -40.70 -27.99
C PHE A 263 14.12 -41.79 -28.19
N ASP A 264 13.83 -42.58 -27.15
CA ASP A 264 12.74 -43.56 -27.20
C ASP A 264 11.40 -42.90 -26.91
N VAL A 265 10.58 -42.78 -27.95
CA VAL A 265 9.24 -42.19 -27.89
C VAL A 265 8.22 -43.04 -27.12
N ASN A 266 8.52 -44.31 -26.86
CA ASN A 266 7.66 -45.24 -26.15
C ASN A 266 8.03 -45.39 -24.67
N LEU A 267 9.10 -44.74 -24.22
CA LEU A 267 9.52 -44.77 -22.82
C LEU A 267 8.39 -44.26 -21.90
N PRO A 268 8.01 -45.03 -20.86
CA PRO A 268 7.04 -44.56 -19.86
C PRO A 268 7.54 -43.33 -19.11
N ILE A 269 6.66 -42.34 -18.94
CA ILE A 269 7.06 -41.06 -18.33
C ILE A 269 7.58 -41.19 -16.89
N GLN A 270 7.12 -42.19 -16.14
CA GLN A 270 7.58 -42.46 -14.77
C GLN A 270 9.09 -42.72 -14.64
N GLU A 271 9.75 -43.16 -15.71
CA GLU A 271 11.19 -43.44 -15.70
C GLU A 271 12.04 -42.17 -15.74
N VAL A 272 11.48 -41.06 -16.23
CA VAL A 272 12.22 -39.81 -16.51
C VAL A 272 11.61 -38.58 -15.85
N MET A 273 10.45 -38.70 -15.21
CA MET A 273 9.81 -37.60 -14.49
C MET A 273 10.66 -37.10 -13.31
N ILE A 274 10.52 -35.81 -13.01
CA ILE A 274 11.01 -35.23 -11.76
C ILE A 274 10.06 -35.63 -10.64
N LYS A 275 10.57 -36.43 -9.70
CA LYS A 275 9.86 -36.80 -8.47
C LYS A 275 9.93 -35.65 -7.47
N ASN A 276 8.86 -35.46 -6.70
CA ASN A 276 8.72 -34.39 -5.69
C ASN A 276 8.89 -32.97 -6.27
N PRO A 277 8.05 -32.57 -7.24
CA PRO A 277 8.07 -31.22 -7.78
C PRO A 277 7.77 -30.17 -6.71
N LEU A 278 8.20 -28.95 -6.94
CA LEU A 278 7.81 -27.82 -6.10
C LEU A 278 6.33 -27.51 -6.30
N THR A 279 5.59 -27.44 -5.20
CA THR A 279 4.15 -27.18 -5.20
C THR A 279 3.82 -25.89 -4.44
N ILE A 280 2.60 -25.39 -4.66
CA ILE A 280 2.06 -24.25 -3.93
C ILE A 280 0.57 -24.49 -3.61
N SER A 281 0.10 -23.91 -2.51
CA SER A 281 -1.33 -23.92 -2.18
C SER A 281 -2.10 -22.93 -3.06
N GLN A 282 -3.34 -23.26 -3.40
CA GLN A 282 -4.26 -22.35 -4.09
C GLN A 282 -4.57 -21.08 -3.27
N GLU A 283 -4.42 -21.15 -1.94
CA GLU A 283 -4.63 -20.04 -1.01
C GLU A 283 -3.36 -19.19 -0.81
N ALA A 284 -2.25 -19.52 -1.46
CA ALA A 284 -1.08 -18.65 -1.42
C ALA A 284 -1.35 -17.34 -2.20
N ARG A 285 -0.80 -16.22 -1.72
CA ARG A 285 -0.81 -14.95 -2.47
C ARG A 285 0.02 -15.06 -3.74
N ALA A 286 -0.42 -14.41 -4.81
CA ALA A 286 0.26 -14.38 -6.10
C ALA A 286 1.67 -13.78 -6.00
N VAL A 287 1.87 -12.77 -5.14
CA VAL A 287 3.20 -12.18 -4.86
C VAL A 287 4.14 -13.21 -4.24
N VAL A 288 3.66 -13.98 -3.27
CA VAL A 288 4.45 -15.03 -2.62
C VAL A 288 4.80 -16.14 -3.62
N ALA A 289 3.89 -16.45 -4.55
CA ALA A 289 4.17 -17.37 -5.65
C ALA A 289 5.32 -16.84 -6.54
N LEU A 290 5.28 -15.56 -6.94
CA LEU A 290 6.33 -14.94 -7.77
C LEU A 290 7.68 -14.92 -7.07
N GLU A 291 7.72 -14.52 -5.80
CA GLU A 291 8.94 -14.49 -4.98
C GLU A 291 9.57 -15.88 -4.92
N ARG A 292 8.78 -16.91 -4.60
CA ARG A 292 9.27 -18.29 -4.54
C ARG A 292 9.72 -18.81 -5.91
N MET A 293 9.06 -18.43 -7.00
CA MET A 293 9.49 -18.77 -8.36
C MET A 293 10.88 -18.19 -8.66
N ASN A 294 11.12 -16.91 -8.33
CA ASN A 294 12.41 -16.25 -8.51
C ASN A 294 13.51 -16.86 -7.63
N GLU A 295 13.24 -17.10 -6.35
CA GLU A 295 14.18 -17.73 -5.41
C GLU A 295 14.62 -19.11 -5.86
N ARG A 296 13.64 -19.93 -6.30
CA ARG A 296 13.87 -21.31 -6.73
C ARG A 296 14.30 -21.42 -8.19
N LYS A 297 14.30 -20.31 -8.95
CA LYS A 297 14.61 -20.23 -10.38
C LYS A 297 13.74 -21.18 -11.21
N ILE A 298 12.44 -21.20 -10.92
CA ILE A 298 11.43 -21.96 -11.65
C ILE A 298 10.40 -21.02 -12.26
N ASN A 299 9.78 -21.44 -13.37
CA ASN A 299 8.81 -20.61 -14.09
C ASN A 299 7.36 -21.05 -13.84
N GLN A 300 7.12 -22.22 -13.24
CA GLN A 300 5.79 -22.71 -12.92
C GLN A 300 5.76 -23.42 -11.57
N PHE A 301 4.60 -23.37 -10.91
CA PHE A 301 4.26 -24.22 -9.76
C PHE A 301 3.11 -25.13 -10.11
N VAL A 302 3.15 -26.36 -9.58
CA VAL A 302 1.96 -27.20 -9.50
C VAL A 302 1.16 -26.78 -8.27
N VAL A 303 -0.13 -26.54 -8.46
CA VAL A 303 -1.04 -26.18 -7.38
C VAL A 303 -1.73 -27.45 -6.87
N VAL A 304 -1.59 -27.71 -5.57
CA VAL A 304 -2.16 -28.89 -4.92
C VAL A 304 -3.09 -28.51 -3.77
N ASP A 305 -4.04 -29.39 -3.47
CA ASP A 305 -4.85 -29.32 -2.25
C ASP A 305 -4.14 -29.95 -1.04
N ASP A 306 -4.81 -29.96 0.12
CA ASP A 306 -4.27 -30.53 1.37
C ASP A 306 -4.04 -32.06 1.31
N ALA A 307 -4.66 -32.74 0.34
CA ALA A 307 -4.49 -34.17 0.07
C ALA A 307 -3.43 -34.45 -1.02
N ASN A 308 -2.66 -33.43 -1.43
CA ASN A 308 -1.67 -33.48 -2.50
C ASN A 308 -2.27 -33.83 -3.88
N LYS A 309 -3.56 -33.54 -4.09
CA LYS A 309 -4.19 -33.67 -5.41
C LYS A 309 -3.88 -32.46 -6.27
N VAL A 310 -3.60 -32.71 -7.54
CA VAL A 310 -3.34 -31.63 -8.49
C VAL A 310 -4.66 -30.93 -8.84
N ILE A 311 -4.74 -29.66 -8.49
CA ILE A 311 -5.93 -28.82 -8.75
C ILE A 311 -5.66 -27.70 -9.76
N GLY A 312 -4.39 -27.40 -10.04
CA GLY A 312 -4.03 -26.43 -11.06
C GLY A 312 -2.54 -26.32 -11.34
N VAL A 313 -2.18 -25.45 -12.28
CA VAL A 313 -0.80 -25.03 -12.56
C VAL A 313 -0.80 -23.51 -12.70
N ILE A 314 0.19 -22.84 -12.13
CA ILE A 314 0.38 -21.39 -12.29
C ILE A 314 1.78 -21.12 -12.83
N SER A 315 1.87 -20.22 -13.81
CA SER A 315 3.13 -19.81 -14.42
C SER A 315 3.51 -18.37 -14.04
N MET A 316 4.79 -18.06 -14.18
CA MET A 316 5.31 -16.70 -14.03
C MET A 316 4.67 -15.74 -15.04
N HIS A 317 4.30 -16.22 -16.23
CA HIS A 317 3.60 -15.43 -17.24
C HIS A 317 2.22 -14.99 -16.74
N ASP A 318 1.47 -15.88 -16.09
CA ASP A 318 0.13 -15.57 -15.55
C ASP A 318 0.22 -14.49 -14.47
N LEU A 319 1.25 -14.55 -13.63
CA LEU A 319 1.53 -13.56 -12.60
C LEU A 319 1.83 -12.19 -13.22
N ILE A 320 2.73 -12.13 -14.21
CA ILE A 320 3.11 -10.89 -14.90
C ILE A 320 1.92 -10.29 -15.65
N GLN A 321 1.15 -11.11 -16.36
CA GLN A 321 -0.04 -10.68 -17.09
C GLN A 321 -1.12 -10.11 -16.14
N ALA A 322 -1.22 -10.66 -14.93
CA ALA A 322 -2.10 -10.15 -13.88
C ALA A 322 -1.57 -8.87 -13.19
N GLY A 323 -0.40 -8.37 -13.58
CA GLY A 323 0.22 -7.18 -13.00
C GLY A 323 0.96 -7.45 -11.68
N VAL A 324 1.30 -8.71 -11.41
CA VAL A 324 2.16 -9.11 -10.29
C VAL A 324 3.60 -9.10 -10.80
N ASN A 325 4.30 -8.01 -10.55
CA ASN A 325 5.69 -7.75 -10.98
C ASN A 325 6.58 -7.39 -9.79
#